data_AF-A0A7X7PU82-F1
#
_entry.id   AF-A0A7X7PU82-F1
#
_cell.length_a   1.000
_cell.length_b   1.000
_cell.length_c   1.000
_cell.angle_alpha   90.00
_cell.angle_beta   90.00
_cell.angle_gamma   90.00
#
_symmetry.space_group_name_H-M   'P 1'
#
loop_
_entity.id
_entity.type
_entity.pdbx_description
1 polymer ?
#
loop_
_entity_poly.entity_id
_entity_poly.type
_entity_poly.pdbx_seq_one_letter_code
_entity_poly.pdbx_strand_id
1 'polypeptide(L)'
;MMEFLAAMMDVAGNVPMIGDADDGYVVRLEPHEGSGAWGVGSGSESAARIASAPAQAPGPRPHVLHSNYASLLATGALLFDRPDFAHKVRRLDDKTQWLLPDERVREFERLAASAGTAFVRREFPQSGYYILGSQLDTPEEVRMVVDAGPLGYLSIAAHGHADALSLVLSVGGEEVLVDPGTYAYHTEPEWRRYFRGTR
;
A
#
# COMPACT_ATOMS: atom_id res chain seq x y z
N MET A 1 -1.20 -3.48 -15.36
CA MET A 1 -1.78 -3.93 -14.07
C MET A 1 -0.71 -4.12 -13.00
N MET A 2 0.29 -5.00 -13.15
CA MET A 2 1.32 -5.18 -12.10
C MET A 2 2.12 -3.92 -11.78
N GLU A 3 2.43 -3.09 -12.78
CA GLU A 3 3.04 -1.77 -12.56
C GLU A 3 2.20 -0.85 -11.68
N PHE A 4 0.87 -0.91 -11.83
CA PHE A 4 -0.06 -0.18 -10.98
C PHE A 4 -0.01 -0.75 -9.55
N LEU A 5 -0.11 -2.07 -9.39
CA LEU A 5 0.01 -2.71 -8.07
C LEU A 5 1.34 -2.36 -7.37
N ALA A 6 2.46 -2.40 -8.09
CA ALA A 6 3.77 -2.02 -7.56
C ALA A 6 3.82 -0.54 -7.17
N ALA A 7 3.21 0.35 -7.95
CA ALA A 7 3.12 1.78 -7.60
C ALA A 7 2.28 2.03 -6.35
N MET A 8 1.18 1.30 -6.19
CA MET A 8 0.23 1.49 -5.09
C MET A 8 0.74 0.88 -3.78
N MET A 9 1.53 -0.21 -3.86
CA MET A 9 2.03 -0.96 -2.71
C MET A 9 3.13 -0.20 -1.95
N ASP A 10 2.90 0.13 -0.68
CA ASP A 10 3.85 0.83 0.20
C ASP A 10 5.07 -0.03 0.59
N VAL A 11 6.02 0.56 1.31
CA VAL A 11 7.25 -0.12 1.74
C VAL A 11 7.01 -1.30 2.70
N ALA A 12 5.85 -1.35 3.36
CA ALA A 12 5.43 -2.46 4.21
C ALA A 12 4.65 -3.54 3.44
N GLY A 13 4.40 -3.33 2.15
CA GLY A 13 3.68 -4.27 1.29
C GLY A 13 2.15 -4.09 1.32
N ASN A 14 1.64 -3.02 1.93
CA ASN A 14 0.22 -2.69 1.95
C ASN A 14 -0.19 -1.99 0.65
N VAL A 15 -1.34 -2.35 0.13
CA VAL A 15 -2.03 -1.57 -0.92
C VAL A 15 -3.13 -0.78 -0.23
N PRO A 16 -3.25 0.53 -0.49
CA PRO A 16 -4.25 1.37 0.17
C PRO A 16 -5.65 0.89 -0.13
N MET A 17 -6.54 1.09 0.84
CA MET A 17 -7.98 0.94 0.67
C MET A 17 -8.48 2.04 -0.27
N ILE A 18 -9.18 1.65 -1.33
CA ILE A 18 -9.83 2.58 -2.27
C ILE A 18 -11.17 1.98 -2.65
N GLY A 19 -12.23 2.77 -2.48
CA GLY A 19 -13.59 2.36 -2.82
C GLY A 19 -14.12 1.25 -1.90
N ASP A 20 -14.82 0.27 -2.48
CA ASP A 20 -15.46 -0.82 -1.73
C ASP A 20 -14.50 -1.94 -1.26
N ALA A 21 -13.20 -1.67 -1.10
CA ALA A 21 -12.28 -2.69 -0.61
C ALA A 21 -12.67 -3.15 0.83
N ASP A 22 -12.62 -4.47 1.08
CA ASP A 22 -13.33 -5.15 2.19
C ASP A 22 -12.72 -5.03 3.61
N ASP A 23 -11.67 -4.22 3.82
CA ASP A 23 -10.93 -4.10 5.10
C ASP A 23 -10.97 -2.68 5.71
N GLY A 24 -11.99 -1.88 5.39
CA GLY A 24 -12.04 -0.45 5.75
C GLY A 24 -12.01 -0.19 7.26
N TYR A 25 -11.27 0.83 7.68
CA TYR A 25 -11.25 1.33 9.06
C TYR A 25 -11.20 2.87 9.07
N VAL A 26 -11.86 3.51 10.04
CA VAL A 26 -12.16 4.96 9.97
C VAL A 26 -10.96 5.83 10.36
N VAL A 27 -10.26 5.48 11.44
CA VAL A 27 -9.02 6.13 11.88
C VAL A 27 -8.21 5.08 12.64
N ARG A 28 -6.93 4.96 12.34
CA ARG A 28 -6.01 4.10 13.10
C ARG A 28 -5.29 4.94 14.17
N LEU A 29 -5.74 4.80 15.40
CA LEU A 29 -5.24 5.58 16.55
C LEU A 29 -4.12 4.87 17.34
N GLU A 30 -3.84 3.60 17.04
CA GLU A 30 -2.78 2.82 17.70
C GLU A 30 -1.68 2.43 16.70
N PRO A 31 -0.39 2.64 17.04
CA PRO A 31 0.73 2.13 16.25
C PRO A 31 0.77 0.59 16.28
N HIS A 32 1.25 -0.01 15.19
CA HIS A 32 1.49 -1.45 15.10
C HIS A 32 2.54 -1.90 16.14
N GLU A 33 2.34 -3.05 16.81
CA GLU A 33 3.39 -3.64 17.65
C GLU A 33 4.62 -3.96 16.79
N GLY A 34 5.70 -3.18 16.96
CA GLY A 34 6.91 -3.25 16.15
C GLY A 34 7.22 -1.99 15.33
N SER A 35 6.27 -1.06 15.23
CA SER A 35 6.57 0.31 14.79
C SER A 35 7.24 1.04 15.96
N GLY A 36 8.45 1.55 15.75
CA GLY A 36 9.18 2.29 16.76
C GLY A 36 8.32 3.41 17.35
N ALA A 37 8.28 3.47 18.68
CA ALA A 37 7.44 4.37 19.47
C ALA A 37 7.41 5.80 18.92
N TRP A 38 6.25 6.21 18.40
CA TRP A 38 5.88 7.62 18.36
C TRP A 38 5.61 8.06 19.80
N GLY A 39 6.67 8.52 20.48
CA GLY A 39 6.55 9.07 21.82
C GLY A 39 5.71 10.34 21.80
N VAL A 40 4.45 10.25 22.25
CA VAL A 40 3.66 11.42 22.62
C VAL A 40 4.21 11.92 23.96
N GLY A 41 5.22 12.79 23.89
CA GLY A 41 5.73 13.53 25.04
C GLY A 41 4.72 14.59 25.46
N SER A 42 4.12 14.43 26.64
CA SER A 42 3.39 15.50 27.31
C SER A 42 4.34 16.65 27.63
N GLY A 43 4.04 17.85 27.11
CA GLY A 43 4.44 19.12 27.73
C GLY A 43 5.91 19.52 27.67
N SER A 44 6.16 20.57 26.87
CA SER A 44 7.25 21.57 26.95
C SER A 44 8.71 21.11 26.89
N GLU A 45 9.40 21.73 25.92
CA GLU A 45 10.85 21.78 25.70
C GLU A 45 11.49 20.65 24.89
N SER A 46 11.79 21.01 23.63
CA SER A 46 13.00 20.69 22.87
C SER A 46 12.71 20.08 21.50
N ALA A 47 12.60 20.97 20.51
CA ALA A 47 12.84 20.69 19.12
C ALA A 47 14.31 20.30 18.92
N ALA A 48 14.66 19.05 19.21
CA ALA A 48 15.89 18.38 18.77
C ALA A 48 15.87 16.94 19.26
N ARG A 49 15.54 15.99 18.38
CA ARG A 49 16.01 14.59 18.32
C ARG A 49 15.16 13.80 17.32
N ILE A 50 15.30 14.14 16.04
CA ILE A 50 15.01 13.21 14.94
C ILE A 50 16.37 12.63 14.54
N ALA A 51 16.83 11.59 15.23
CA ALA A 51 17.87 10.70 14.73
C ALA A 51 18.03 9.45 15.61
N SER A 52 18.22 8.33 14.90
CA SER A 52 18.90 7.09 15.29
C SER A 52 18.17 6.06 16.16
N ALA A 53 17.17 5.41 15.57
CA ALA A 53 17.02 3.96 15.73
C ALA A 53 16.76 3.35 14.34
N PRO A 54 17.35 2.19 13.98
CA PRO A 54 17.04 1.56 12.71
C PRO A 54 15.59 1.09 12.78
N ALA A 55 14.72 1.74 12.01
CA ALA A 55 13.34 1.31 11.87
C ALA A 55 13.34 -0.07 11.20
N GLN A 56 12.98 -1.11 11.94
CA GLN A 56 12.52 -2.34 11.32
C GLN A 56 11.30 -1.98 10.48
N ALA A 57 11.30 -2.36 9.21
CA ALA A 57 10.13 -2.18 8.37
C ALA A 57 8.93 -2.83 9.08
N PRO A 58 7.81 -2.12 9.25
CA PRO A 58 6.67 -2.68 9.94
C PRO A 58 6.20 -3.95 9.23
N GLY A 59 5.78 -4.94 10.03
CA GLY A 59 5.28 -6.21 9.52
C GLY A 59 3.96 -6.03 8.77
N PRO A 60 3.54 -7.03 7.97
CA PRO A 60 2.22 -7.02 7.34
C PRO A 60 1.11 -6.94 8.42
N ARG A 61 -0.06 -6.40 8.05
CA ARG A 61 -1.23 -6.29 8.94
C ARG A 61 -1.43 -7.57 9.77
N PRO A 62 -1.84 -7.48 11.06
CA PRO A 62 -1.93 -8.62 11.99
C PRO A 62 -2.91 -9.73 11.56
N HIS A 63 -3.74 -9.51 10.54
CA HIS A 63 -4.67 -10.50 9.98
C HIS A 63 -4.27 -11.03 8.60
N VAL A 64 -3.14 -10.57 8.03
CA VAL A 64 -2.72 -10.91 6.67
C VAL A 64 -1.38 -11.63 6.73
N LEU A 65 -1.42 -12.93 7.05
CA LEU A 65 -0.24 -13.81 6.95
C LEU A 65 0.29 -13.90 5.50
N HIS A 66 -0.55 -13.59 4.50
CA HIS A 66 -0.22 -13.64 3.08
C HIS A 66 -0.89 -12.52 2.29
N SER A 67 -0.11 -11.68 1.59
CA SER A 67 -0.61 -10.63 0.71
C SER A 67 -0.79 -11.16 -0.72
N ASN A 68 -2.03 -11.20 -1.22
CA ASN A 68 -2.31 -11.58 -2.61
C ASN A 68 -1.58 -10.67 -3.61
N TYR A 69 -1.43 -9.39 -3.29
CA TYR A 69 -0.75 -8.42 -4.14
C TYR A 69 0.75 -8.71 -4.21
N ALA A 70 1.36 -9.05 -3.07
CA ALA A 70 2.76 -9.48 -3.02
C ALA A 70 2.99 -10.74 -3.86
N SER A 71 2.10 -11.74 -3.75
CA SER A 71 2.16 -12.95 -4.57
C SER A 71 2.10 -12.65 -6.06
N LEU A 72 1.19 -11.76 -6.50
CA LEU A 72 1.08 -11.35 -7.90
C LEU A 72 2.36 -10.69 -8.41
N LEU A 73 2.95 -9.80 -7.61
CA LEU A 73 4.21 -9.15 -7.96
C LEU A 73 5.39 -10.11 -7.95
N ALA A 74 5.48 -11.03 -6.98
CA ALA A 74 6.56 -12.01 -6.91
C ALA A 74 6.49 -13.02 -8.07
N THR A 75 5.29 -13.53 -8.37
CA THR A 75 5.06 -14.38 -9.55
C THR A 75 5.40 -13.62 -10.83
N GLY A 76 4.94 -12.37 -10.96
CA GLY A 76 5.26 -11.51 -12.10
C GLY A 76 6.75 -11.22 -12.25
N ALA A 77 7.46 -11.03 -11.13
CA ALA A 77 8.90 -10.82 -11.12
C ALA A 77 9.62 -11.98 -11.81
N LEU A 78 9.30 -13.20 -11.43
CA LEU A 78 9.90 -14.41 -12.01
C LEU A 78 9.43 -14.66 -13.44
N LEU A 79 8.13 -14.55 -13.73
CA LEU A 79 7.63 -14.82 -15.09
C LEU A 79 8.19 -13.87 -16.15
N PHE A 80 8.47 -12.62 -15.78
CA PHE A 80 8.86 -11.56 -16.72
C PHE A 80 10.28 -11.02 -16.49
N ASP A 81 11.08 -11.69 -15.64
CA ASP A 81 12.43 -11.27 -15.24
C ASP A 81 12.49 -9.78 -14.82
N ARG A 82 11.56 -9.37 -13.94
CA ARG A 82 11.40 -8.00 -13.44
C ARG A 82 12.06 -7.83 -12.07
N PRO A 83 13.33 -7.37 -12.00
CA PRO A 83 14.07 -7.24 -10.74
C PRO A 83 13.47 -6.19 -9.81
N ASP A 84 12.87 -5.15 -10.36
CA ASP A 84 12.17 -4.11 -9.62
C ASP A 84 10.95 -4.66 -8.84
N PHE A 85 10.21 -5.61 -9.40
CA PHE A 85 9.11 -6.29 -8.68
C PHE A 85 9.65 -7.23 -7.60
N ALA A 86 10.73 -7.97 -7.88
CA ALA A 86 11.37 -8.83 -6.87
C ALA A 86 11.88 -8.00 -5.68
N HIS A 87 12.53 -6.87 -5.95
CA HIS A 87 12.99 -5.93 -4.93
C HIS A 87 11.83 -5.33 -4.13
N LYS A 88 10.71 -4.98 -4.79
CA LYS A 88 9.52 -4.44 -4.13
C LYS A 88 8.95 -5.40 -3.08
N VAL A 89 8.83 -6.68 -3.43
CA VAL A 89 8.22 -7.69 -2.54
C VAL A 89 9.21 -8.19 -1.48
N ARG A 90 10.52 -8.11 -1.74
CA ARG A 90 11.65 -8.49 -0.86
C ARG A 90 11.76 -9.98 -0.50
N ARG A 91 10.64 -10.70 -0.38
CA ARG A 91 10.61 -12.12 0.01
C ARG A 91 9.62 -12.88 -0.86
N LEU A 92 9.99 -14.10 -1.23
CA LEU A 92 9.12 -14.98 -1.97
C LEU A 92 8.08 -15.62 -1.05
N ASP A 93 6.83 -15.66 -1.49
CA ASP A 93 5.73 -16.29 -0.78
C ASP A 93 5.48 -17.73 -1.26
N ASP A 94 4.83 -18.53 -0.42
CA ASP A 94 4.54 -19.92 -0.72
C ASP A 94 3.70 -20.06 -2.00
N LYS A 95 2.72 -19.18 -2.26
CA LYS A 95 1.85 -19.34 -3.45
C LYS A 95 2.66 -19.26 -4.74
N THR A 96 3.61 -18.34 -4.82
CA THR A 96 4.53 -18.25 -5.97
C THR A 96 5.41 -19.49 -6.08
N GLN A 97 5.89 -20.03 -4.95
CA GLN A 97 6.68 -21.27 -4.94
C GLN A 97 5.87 -22.48 -5.45
N TRP A 98 4.59 -22.59 -5.07
CA TRP A 98 3.71 -23.67 -5.53
C TRP A 98 3.35 -23.56 -7.01
N LEU A 99 3.29 -22.34 -7.56
CA LEU A 99 2.84 -22.08 -8.93
C LEU A 99 3.95 -22.24 -9.97
N LEU A 100 5.21 -22.02 -9.58
CA LEU A 100 6.35 -21.98 -10.50
C LEU A 100 7.31 -23.15 -10.27
N PRO A 101 8.03 -23.61 -11.31
CA PRO A 101 9.07 -24.63 -11.13
C PRO A 101 10.17 -24.20 -10.15
N ASP A 102 10.73 -25.16 -9.41
CA ASP A 102 11.83 -24.93 -8.45
C ASP A 102 13.01 -24.17 -9.06
N GLU A 103 13.32 -24.42 -10.34
CA GLU A 103 14.39 -23.72 -11.04
C GLU A 103 14.10 -22.22 -11.14
N ARG A 104 12.85 -21.81 -11.37
CA ARG A 104 12.46 -20.40 -11.40
C ARG A 104 12.47 -19.79 -10.00
N VAL A 105 11.98 -20.52 -9.01
CA VAL A 105 11.95 -20.10 -7.61
C VAL A 105 13.34 -19.73 -7.09
N ARG A 106 14.36 -20.52 -7.43
CA ARG A 106 15.76 -20.29 -7.03
C ARG A 106 16.36 -19.00 -7.62
N GLU A 107 15.80 -18.49 -8.71
CA GLU A 107 16.26 -17.25 -9.33
C GLU A 107 15.79 -15.98 -8.61
N PHE A 108 14.84 -16.08 -7.68
CA PHE A 108 14.22 -14.91 -7.04
C PHE A 108 15.24 -14.04 -6.32
N GLU A 109 16.09 -14.62 -5.47
CA GLU A 109 17.10 -13.86 -4.70
C GLU A 109 18.09 -13.16 -5.62
N ARG A 110 18.53 -13.84 -6.70
CA ARG A 110 19.41 -13.25 -7.71
C ARG A 110 18.73 -12.08 -8.43
N LEU A 111 17.45 -12.24 -8.75
CA LEU A 111 16.66 -11.22 -9.42
C LEU A 111 16.37 -10.02 -8.51
N ALA A 112 16.08 -10.24 -7.23
CA ALA A 112 15.89 -9.17 -6.24
C ALA A 112 17.20 -8.38 -6.01
N ALA A 113 18.34 -9.08 -5.96
CA ALA A 113 19.65 -8.46 -5.76
C ALA A 113 20.14 -7.65 -6.99
N SER A 114 19.63 -7.94 -8.20
CA SER A 114 20.02 -7.23 -9.41
C SER A 114 19.24 -5.94 -9.66
N ALA A 115 18.26 -5.62 -8.80
CA ALA A 115 17.45 -4.42 -8.92
C ALA A 115 18.27 -3.15 -8.62
N GLY A 116 18.65 -2.42 -9.67
CA GLY A 116 19.19 -1.07 -9.56
C GLY A 116 18.06 -0.03 -9.50
N THR A 117 17.93 0.66 -8.36
CA THR A 117 16.94 1.73 -8.05
C THR A 117 15.46 1.35 -8.22
N ALA A 118 14.66 1.68 -7.20
CA ALA A 118 13.25 1.32 -7.06
C ALA A 118 12.37 1.76 -8.25
N PHE A 119 11.29 0.99 -8.48
CA PHE A 119 10.28 1.21 -9.51
C PHE A 119 9.76 2.66 -9.55
N VAL A 120 9.71 3.27 -10.74
CA VAL A 120 9.62 4.73 -10.91
C VAL A 120 8.23 5.22 -11.33
N ARG A 121 7.32 4.35 -11.80
CA ARG A 121 6.05 4.84 -12.36
C ARG A 121 5.12 5.39 -11.27
N ARG A 122 4.76 6.66 -11.42
CA ARG A 122 3.93 7.41 -10.45
C ARG A 122 2.64 7.96 -11.04
N GLU A 123 2.47 7.86 -12.35
CA GLU A 123 1.34 8.48 -13.04
C GLU A 123 0.57 7.42 -13.83
N PHE A 124 -0.74 7.38 -13.60
CA PHE A 124 -1.68 6.52 -14.31
C PHE A 124 -2.84 7.36 -14.85
N PRO A 125 -2.64 8.17 -15.90
CA PRO A 125 -3.65 9.12 -16.38
C PRO A 125 -4.97 8.47 -16.80
N GLN A 126 -4.92 7.22 -17.27
CA GLN A 126 -6.12 6.48 -17.68
C GLN A 126 -7.01 6.08 -16.50
N SER A 127 -6.42 5.77 -15.34
CA SER A 127 -7.19 5.50 -14.11
C SER A 127 -7.40 6.75 -13.27
N GLY A 128 -6.55 7.78 -13.45
CA GLY A 128 -6.57 9.01 -12.69
C GLY A 128 -5.79 8.95 -11.38
N TYR A 129 -5.01 7.90 -11.13
CA TYR A 129 -4.19 7.80 -9.93
C TYR A 129 -2.80 8.40 -10.12
N TYR A 130 -2.37 9.16 -9.10
CA TYR A 130 -1.07 9.80 -9.04
C TYR A 130 -0.40 9.51 -7.70
N ILE A 131 0.86 9.12 -7.73
CA ILE A 131 1.66 8.81 -6.55
C ILE A 131 2.64 9.95 -6.31
N LEU A 132 2.49 10.63 -5.18
CA LEU A 132 3.35 11.72 -4.73
C LEU A 132 4.12 11.26 -3.48
N GLY A 133 5.29 11.85 -3.24
CA GLY A 133 6.07 11.49 -2.06
C GLY A 133 7.58 11.59 -2.21
N SER A 134 8.25 11.17 -1.15
CA SER A 134 9.70 11.16 -1.02
C SER A 134 10.19 9.85 -0.43
N GLN A 135 11.41 9.44 -0.80
CA GLN A 135 12.06 8.24 -0.26
C GLN A 135 11.19 6.97 -0.40
N LEU A 136 10.47 6.87 -1.53
CA LEU A 136 9.62 5.72 -1.80
C LEU A 136 10.43 4.42 -1.74
N ASP A 137 9.80 3.37 -1.23
CA ASP A 137 10.38 2.04 -1.05
C ASP A 137 11.55 1.94 -0.06
N THR A 138 11.76 2.98 0.76
CA THR A 138 12.68 2.97 1.91
C THR A 138 11.93 3.08 3.25
N PRO A 139 12.55 2.72 4.39
CA PRO A 139 11.91 2.86 5.71
C PRO A 139 11.45 4.29 6.03
N GLU A 140 12.03 5.31 5.39
CA GLU A 140 11.69 6.73 5.52
C GLU A 140 10.66 7.21 4.48
N GLU A 141 9.96 6.27 3.84
CA GLU A 141 8.94 6.56 2.83
C GLU A 141 7.88 7.53 3.35
N VAL A 142 7.58 8.57 2.58
CA VAL A 142 6.36 9.35 2.73
C VAL A 142 5.64 9.24 1.40
N ARG A 143 4.45 8.63 1.40
CA ARG A 143 3.71 8.30 0.20
C ARG A 143 2.29 8.80 0.28
N MET A 144 1.87 9.48 -0.78
CA MET A 144 0.51 9.90 -0.99
C MET A 144 0.00 9.33 -2.31
N VAL A 145 -1.17 8.72 -2.29
CA VAL A 145 -1.90 8.36 -3.50
C VAL A 145 -3.07 9.31 -3.63
N VAL A 146 -3.15 9.98 -4.78
CA VAL A 146 -4.20 10.95 -5.11
C VAL A 146 -5.11 10.37 -6.18
N ASP A 147 -6.42 10.43 -5.94
CA ASP A 147 -7.44 10.07 -6.92
C ASP A 147 -7.87 11.32 -7.69
N ALA A 148 -7.58 11.36 -8.99
CA ALA A 148 -8.12 12.34 -9.93
C ALA A 148 -8.80 11.63 -11.12
N GLY A 149 -9.32 10.43 -10.87
CA GLY A 149 -10.05 9.61 -11.81
C GLY A 149 -11.52 9.97 -11.93
N PRO A 150 -12.20 9.44 -12.95
CA PRO A 150 -13.65 9.48 -13.01
C PRO A 150 -14.25 8.64 -11.87
N LEU A 151 -15.45 9.01 -11.40
CA LEU A 151 -16.22 8.43 -10.27
C LEU A 151 -16.43 6.89 -10.30
N GLY A 152 -16.02 6.20 -11.35
CA GLY A 152 -16.17 4.76 -11.52
C GLY A 152 -16.91 4.39 -12.80
N TYR A 153 -17.58 3.23 -12.79
CA TYR A 153 -18.13 2.65 -14.02
C TYR A 153 -19.41 3.35 -14.50
N LEU A 154 -19.26 4.23 -15.49
CA LEU A 154 -20.35 4.88 -16.22
C LEU A 154 -21.41 5.48 -15.28
N SER A 155 -22.70 5.25 -15.56
CA SER A 155 -23.82 5.83 -14.83
C SER A 155 -24.08 5.21 -13.45
N ILE A 156 -23.48 4.05 -13.15
CA ILE A 156 -23.73 3.34 -11.89
C ILE A 156 -22.64 3.55 -10.85
N ALA A 157 -21.48 4.11 -11.25
CA ALA A 157 -20.24 4.22 -10.47
C ALA A 157 -19.66 2.88 -9.94
N ALA A 158 -20.48 1.81 -9.88
CA ALA A 158 -20.17 0.51 -9.30
C ALA A 158 -19.60 0.66 -7.88
N HIS A 159 -18.34 0.27 -7.71
CA HIS A 159 -17.59 0.32 -6.45
C HIS A 159 -16.90 1.67 -6.19
N GLY A 160 -17.07 2.66 -7.08
CA GLY A 160 -16.49 3.99 -6.90
C GLY A 160 -17.19 4.79 -5.80
N HIS A 161 -16.42 5.56 -5.05
CA HIS A 161 -16.93 6.50 -4.05
C HIS A 161 -16.99 7.90 -4.63
N ALA A 162 -17.56 8.85 -3.91
CA ALA A 162 -17.48 10.27 -4.26
C ALA A 162 -16.16 10.88 -3.76
N ASP A 163 -15.06 10.39 -4.31
CA ASP A 163 -13.70 10.55 -3.79
C ASP A 163 -12.76 11.28 -4.78
N ALA A 164 -13.33 11.99 -5.76
CA ALA A 164 -12.54 12.80 -6.68
C ALA A 164 -11.72 13.85 -5.91
N LEU A 165 -10.41 13.88 -6.20
CA LEU A 165 -9.39 14.69 -5.52
C LEU A 165 -9.12 14.28 -4.05
N SER A 166 -9.60 13.10 -3.64
CA SER A 166 -9.21 12.51 -2.36
C SER A 166 -7.75 12.06 -2.39
N LEU A 167 -7.20 11.85 -1.18
CA LEU A 167 -5.88 11.30 -1.01
C LEU A 167 -5.83 10.35 0.18
N VAL A 168 -4.96 9.36 0.07
CA VAL A 168 -4.52 8.51 1.18
C VAL A 168 -3.03 8.70 1.39
N LEU A 169 -2.58 8.62 2.64
CA LEU A 169 -1.21 8.93 3.06
C LEU A 169 -0.67 7.81 3.94
N SER A 170 0.53 7.32 3.61
CA SER A 170 1.33 6.45 4.48
C SER A 170 2.72 7.04 4.72
N VAL A 171 3.27 6.77 5.91
CA VAL A 171 4.61 7.17 6.35
C VAL A 171 5.32 5.94 6.91
N GLY A 172 6.45 5.57 6.32
CA GLY A 172 7.21 4.37 6.69
C GLY A 172 6.44 3.06 6.53
N GLY A 173 5.43 3.04 5.65
CA GLY A 173 4.51 1.90 5.50
C GLY A 173 3.38 1.85 6.53
N GLU A 174 3.25 2.88 7.36
CA GLU A 174 2.14 3.05 8.30
C GLU A 174 1.11 4.03 7.71
N GLU A 175 -0.14 3.60 7.58
CA GLU A 175 -1.25 4.42 7.11
C GLU A 175 -1.59 5.53 8.13
N VAL A 176 -1.73 6.77 7.63
CA VAL A 176 -2.00 8.00 8.38
C VAL A 176 -3.34 8.62 7.98
N LEU A 177 -3.58 8.77 6.67
CA LEU A 177 -4.87 9.18 6.11
C LEU A 177 -5.38 8.04 5.24
N VAL A 178 -6.60 7.60 5.48
CA VAL A 178 -7.19 6.41 4.88
C VAL A 178 -8.57 6.69 4.30
N ASP A 179 -8.93 5.94 3.27
CA ASP A 179 -10.33 5.77 2.88
C ASP A 179 -10.99 4.83 3.92
N PRO A 180 -12.08 5.26 4.59
CA PRO A 180 -12.77 4.45 5.58
C PRO A 180 -13.46 3.21 4.98
N GLY A 181 -13.50 3.08 3.66
CA GLY A 181 -14.17 2.01 2.93
C GLY A 181 -15.68 2.19 2.92
N THR A 182 -16.43 1.14 2.58
CA THR A 182 -17.86 1.29 2.24
C THR A 182 -18.84 0.95 3.37
N TYR A 183 -18.36 0.56 4.54
CA TYR A 183 -19.17 0.01 5.64
C TYR A 183 -19.97 -1.23 5.22
N ALA A 184 -21.06 -1.56 5.93
CA ALA A 184 -21.88 -2.72 5.65
C ALA A 184 -22.64 -2.59 4.32
N TYR A 185 -22.53 -3.61 3.48
CA TYR A 185 -23.11 -3.61 2.13
C TYR A 185 -24.65 -3.68 2.13
N HIS A 186 -25.25 -4.47 3.03
CA HIS A 186 -26.67 -4.83 2.95
C HIS A 186 -27.56 -4.28 4.06
N THR A 187 -26.99 -3.94 5.23
CA THR A 187 -27.79 -3.77 6.45
C THR A 187 -28.03 -2.31 6.82
N GLU A 188 -27.16 -1.40 6.40
CA GLU A 188 -27.09 -0.03 6.94
C GLU A 188 -26.90 1.00 5.81
N PRO A 189 -27.94 1.24 4.98
CA PRO A 189 -27.82 2.03 3.75
C PRO A 189 -27.48 3.51 3.99
N GLU A 190 -27.83 4.06 5.15
CA GLU A 190 -27.48 5.44 5.51
C GLU A 190 -25.98 5.58 5.77
N TRP A 191 -25.40 4.65 6.53
CA TRP A 191 -23.96 4.60 6.77
C TRP A 191 -23.18 4.31 5.48
N ARG A 192 -23.64 3.35 4.66
CA ARG A 192 -23.02 3.11 3.34
C ARG A 192 -23.00 4.37 2.49
N ARG A 193 -24.07 5.18 2.50
CA ARG A 193 -24.12 6.45 1.76
C ARG A 193 -23.18 7.50 2.34
N TYR A 194 -23.09 7.58 3.67
CA TYR A 194 -22.18 8.47 4.37
C TYR A 194 -20.73 8.18 3.98
N PHE A 195 -20.29 6.93 4.13
CA PHE A 195 -18.91 6.53 3.87
C PHE A 195 -18.51 6.61 2.39
N ARG A 196 -19.45 6.39 1.46
CA ARG A 196 -19.22 6.60 0.02
C ARG A 196 -19.30 8.08 -0.42
N GLY A 197 -19.63 8.99 0.49
CA GLY A 197 -19.84 10.41 0.23
C GLY A 197 -18.62 11.27 0.56
N THR A 198 -18.74 12.58 0.35
CA THR A 198 -17.68 13.57 0.63
C THR A 198 -17.80 14.22 2.01
N ARG A 199 -18.55 13.65 2.96
CA ARG A 199 -18.97 14.33 4.19
C ARG A 199 -18.64 13.51 5.43
#